data_AF-A0A453H4B2-F1
#
_entry.id   AF-A0A453H4B2-F1
#
_cell.length_a   1.000
_cell.length_b   1.000
_cell.length_c   1.000
_cell.angle_alpha   90.00
_cell.angle_beta   90.00
_cell.angle_gamma   90.00
#
_symmetry.space_group_name_H-M   'P 1'
#
loop_
_entity.id
_entity.type
_entity.pdbx_description
1 polymer ?
#
loop_
_entity_poly.entity_id
_entity_poly.type
_entity_poly.pdbx_seq_one_letter_code
_entity_poly.pdbx_strand_id
1 'polypeptide(L)' 'GATMLHGVANDVLLEYGLPKGLLPDSVNSYTFDNATGDYQIELASSCYVWFGDHYVYFDKKLSGTISHGAITNLSGVMAK' A
#
# COMPACT_ATOMS: atom_id res chain seq x y z
N GLY A 1 6.06 8.63 14.31
CA GLY A 1 4.58 8.67 14.28
C GLY A 1 4.08 8.15 12.95
N ALA A 2 2.85 7.64 12.88
CA ALA A 2 2.27 6.97 11.71
C ALA A 2 2.42 7.77 10.39
N THR A 3 2.31 9.10 10.43
CA THR A 3 2.50 9.99 9.26
C THR A 3 3.88 9.89 8.62
N MET A 4 4.95 9.63 9.41
CA MET A 4 6.29 9.42 8.84
C MET A 4 6.40 8.08 8.13
N LEU A 5 5.77 7.03 8.66
CA LEU A 5 5.78 5.70 8.04
C LEU A 5 4.97 5.68 6.74
N HIS A 6 3.86 6.42 6.70
CA HIS A 6 3.09 6.62 5.47
C HIS A 6 3.91 7.29 4.37
N GLY A 7 4.73 8.29 4.71
CA GLY A 7 5.64 8.94 3.74
C GLY A 7 6.63 7.95 3.14
N VAL A 8 7.34 7.21 4.00
CA VAL A 8 8.36 6.24 3.55
C VAL A 8 7.75 5.10 2.72
N ALA A 9 6.57 4.61 3.10
CA ALA A 9 5.89 3.58 2.31
C ALA A 9 5.47 4.08 0.92
N ASN A 10 5.09 5.36 0.78
CA ASN A 10 4.82 5.95 -0.53
C ASN A 10 6.09 6.20 -1.35
N ASP A 11 7.21 6.52 -0.71
CA ASP A 11 8.47 6.76 -1.42
C ASP A 11 8.94 5.47 -2.14
N VAL A 12 8.75 4.29 -1.52
CA VAL A 12 9.02 3.00 -2.16
C VAL A 12 8.18 2.83 -3.44
N LEU A 13 6.91 3.25 -3.45
CA LEU A 13 6.08 3.16 -4.66
C LEU A 13 6.68 3.96 -5.83
N LEU A 14 7.24 5.15 -5.54
CA LEU A 14 7.84 6.02 -6.54
C LEU A 14 9.09 5.38 -7.17
N GLU A 15 9.89 4.64 -6.40
CA GLU A 15 11.06 3.92 -6.91
C GLU A 15 10.70 2.87 -7.95
N TYR A 16 9.50 2.30 -7.85
CA TYR A 16 8.96 1.34 -8.81
C TYR A 16 8.04 1.98 -9.85
N GLY A 17 8.03 3.31 -9.98
CA GLY A 17 7.25 4.02 -10.99
C GLY A 17 5.74 4.00 -10.75
N LEU A 18 5.30 3.75 -9.52
CA LEU A 18 3.90 3.78 -9.13
C LEU A 18 3.49 5.16 -8.58
N PRO A 19 2.23 5.57 -8.74
CA PRO A 19 1.75 6.84 -8.25
C PRO A 19 1.76 6.90 -6.71
N LYS A 20 2.11 8.07 -6.18
CA LYS A 20 1.92 8.38 -4.76
C LYS A 20 0.42 8.38 -4.40
N GLY A 21 0.09 7.99 -3.18
CA GLY A 21 -1.27 8.03 -2.65
C GLY A 21 -2.09 6.75 -2.88
N LEU A 22 -1.45 5.65 -3.27
CA LEU A 22 -2.11 4.33 -3.32
C LEU A 22 -2.33 3.73 -1.93
N LEU A 23 -1.57 4.18 -0.93
CA LEU A 23 -1.64 3.67 0.44
C LEU A 23 -2.50 4.59 1.33
N PRO A 24 -3.29 4.03 2.27
CA PRO A 24 -4.05 4.82 3.23
C PRO A 24 -3.16 5.54 4.26
N ASP A 25 -3.63 6.64 4.84
CA ASP A 25 -2.94 7.41 5.90
C ASP A 25 -2.70 6.63 7.19
N SER A 26 -3.38 5.50 7.36
CA SER A 26 -3.41 4.68 8.58
C SER A 26 -2.30 3.63 8.68
N VAL A 27 -1.18 3.78 7.97
CA VAL A 27 -0.04 2.85 8.04
C VAL A 27 0.53 2.81 9.47
N ASN A 28 0.46 1.64 10.08
CA ASN A 28 1.01 1.35 11.41
C ASN A 28 2.43 0.77 11.31
N SER A 29 2.66 -0.12 10.35
CA SER A 29 3.99 -0.67 10.03
C SER A 29 4.07 -1.11 8.58
N TYR A 30 5.29 -1.22 8.05
CA TYR A 30 5.54 -1.79 6.73
C TYR A 30 6.84 -2.60 6.74
N THR A 31 6.91 -3.62 5.90
CA THR A 31 8.14 -4.35 5.57
C THR A 31 8.29 -4.41 4.07
N PHE A 32 9.53 -4.30 3.59
CA PHE A 32 9.85 -4.35 2.18
C PHE A 32 11.11 -5.16 1.94
N ASP A 33 11.04 -6.14 1.05
CA ASP A 33 12.18 -6.90 0.56
C ASP A 33 12.61 -6.34 -0.80
N ASN A 34 13.75 -5.64 -0.83
CA ASN A 34 14.29 -5.05 -2.07
C ASN A 34 14.75 -6.10 -3.10
N ALA A 35 15.05 -7.33 -2.67
CA ALA A 35 15.55 -8.38 -3.56
C ALA A 35 14.40 -9.08 -4.29
N THR A 36 13.26 -9.27 -3.64
CA THR A 36 12.09 -9.94 -4.25
C THR A 36 10.99 -8.97 -4.68
N GLY A 37 10.94 -7.77 -4.10
CA GLY A 37 9.83 -6.83 -4.25
C GLY A 37 8.64 -7.16 -3.34
N ASP A 38 8.76 -8.14 -2.44
CA ASP A 38 7.66 -8.48 -1.54
C ASP A 38 7.48 -7.41 -0.47
N TYR A 39 6.22 -7.02 -0.25
CA TYR A 39 5.87 -6.08 0.79
C TYR A 39 4.74 -6.60 1.68
N GLN A 40 4.75 -6.14 2.93
CA GLN A 40 3.62 -6.25 3.83
C GLN A 40 3.39 -4.91 4.51
N ILE A 41 2.14 -4.51 4.64
CA ILE A 41 1.74 -3.28 5.31
C ILE A 41 0.67 -3.64 6.32
N GLU A 42 0.83 -3.18 7.56
CA GLU A 42 -0.21 -3.25 8.57
C GLU A 42 -0.78 -1.85 8.80
N LEU A 43 -2.09 -1.73 8.64
CA LEU A 43 -2.85 -0.53 8.96
C LEU A 43 -3.29 -0.55 10.43
N ALA A 44 -3.57 0.61 10.98
CA ALA A 44 -4.17 0.72 12.32
C ALA A 44 -5.55 0.03 12.37
N SER A 45 -6.32 0.15 11.29
CA SER A 45 -7.63 -0.47 11.09
C SER A 45 -7.92 -0.64 9.60
N SER A 46 -8.84 -1.55 9.25
CA SER A 46 -9.40 -1.59 7.89
C SER A 46 -10.16 -0.29 7.58
N CYS A 47 -10.24 0.07 6.30
CA CYS A 47 -10.86 1.32 5.87
C CYS A 47 -11.35 1.26 4.42
N TYR A 48 -12.15 2.26 4.04
CA TYR A 48 -12.55 2.51 2.66
C TYR A 48 -11.97 3.84 2.21
N VAL A 49 -11.38 3.86 1.02
CA VAL A 49 -10.85 5.08 0.38
C VAL A 49 -11.66 5.36 -0.88
N TRP A 50 -12.07 6.62 -1.07
CA TRP A 50 -12.78 7.07 -2.26
C TRP A 50 -11.79 7.42 -3.37
N PHE A 51 -11.82 6.67 -4.47
CA PHE A 51 -11.01 6.89 -5.66
C PHE A 51 -11.80 7.57 -6.77
N GLY A 52 -12.45 8.71 -6.46
CA GLY A 52 -13.11 9.56 -7.47
C GLY A 52 -14.44 9.03 -8.02
N ASP A 53 -14.53 7.75 -8.36
CA ASP A 53 -15.71 7.10 -8.94
C ASP A 53 -16.19 5.86 -8.17
N HIS A 54 -15.33 5.24 -7.35
CA HIS A 54 -15.69 4.09 -6.51
C HIS A 54 -14.94 4.08 -5.17
N TYR A 55 -15.44 3.27 -4.24
CA TYR A 55 -14.75 2.98 -2.99
C TYR A 55 -13.87 1.75 -3.14
N VAL A 56 -12.66 1.83 -2.62
CA VAL A 56 -11.74 0.71 -2.48
C VAL A 56 -11.62 0.36 -1.01
N TYR A 57 -11.87 -0.91 -0.69
CA TYR A 57 -11.67 -1.45 0.65
C TYR A 57 -10.22 -1.87 0.85
N PHE A 58 -9.67 -1.51 2.01
CA PHE A 58 -8.38 -1.97 2.51
C PHE A 58 -8.57 -2.71 3.82
N ASP A 59 -8.10 -3.96 3.87
CA ASP A 59 -8.01 -4.74 5.08
C ASP A 59 -6.86 -4.23 5.96
N LYS A 60 -6.85 -4.63 7.23
CA LYS A 60 -5.82 -4.27 8.19
C LYS A 60 -4.43 -4.77 7.75
N LYS A 61 -4.36 -5.88 7.02
CA LYS A 61 -3.11 -6.44 6.49
C LYS A 61 -3.15 -6.43 4.98
N LEU A 62 -2.17 -5.76 4.39
CA LEU A 62 -1.98 -5.69 2.94
C LEU A 62 -0.67 -6.41 2.61
N SER A 63 -0.67 -7.12 1.48
CA SER A 63 0.56 -7.73 0.95
C SER A 63 0.53 -7.77 -0.56
N GLY A 64 1.71 -7.91 -1.15
CA GLY A 64 1.86 -8.12 -2.58
C GLY A 64 3.33 -8.12 -2.97
N THR A 65 3.56 -8.20 -4.27
CA THR A 65 4.89 -8.12 -4.87
C THR A 65 4.91 -6.92 -5.81
N ILE A 66 5.75 -5.93 -5.51
CA ILE A 66 5.94 -4.74 -6.33
C ILE A 66 6.99 -4.99 -7.41
N SER A 67 6.72 -4.45 -8.59
CA SER A 67 7.64 -4.44 -9.73
C SER A 67 7.45 -3.14 -10.49
N HIS A 68 8.35 -2.82 -11.42
CA HIS A 68 8.29 -1.56 -12.14
C HIS A 68 6.95 -1.39 -12.88
N GLY A 69 6.15 -0.42 -12.44
CA GLY A 69 4.83 -0.08 -12.97
C GLY A 69 3.68 -1.00 -12.55
N ALA A 70 3.90 -1.99 -11.68
CA ALA A 70 2.85 -2.95 -11.32
C ALA A 70 2.97 -3.53 -9.91
N ILE A 71 1.82 -3.84 -9.31
CA ILE A 71 1.71 -4.69 -8.11
C ILE A 71 1.03 -5.99 -8.52
N THR A 72 1.59 -7.11 -8.10
CA THR A 72 1.03 -8.46 -8.31
C THR A 72 0.83 -9.16 -6.98
N ASN A 73 0.09 -10.27 -6.98
CA ASN A 73 -0.25 -11.04 -5.77
C ASN A 73 -0.86 -10.18 -4.66
N LEU A 74 -1.59 -9.13 -5.06
CA LEU A 74 -2.20 -8.17 -4.15
C LEU A 74 -3.24 -8.87 -3.28
N SER A 75 -3.09 -8.71 -1.96
CA SER A 75 -4.02 -9.21 -0.95
C SER A 75 -4.39 -8.10 0.03
N GLY A 76 -5.61 -8.19 0.57
CA GLY A 76 -6.16 -7.20 1.49
C GLY A 76 -6.70 -5.93 0.82
N VAL A 77 -6.80 -5.90 -0.52
CA VAL A 77 -7.41 -4.79 -1.26
C VAL A 77 -8.58 -5.30 -2.10
N MET A 78 -9.72 -4.64 -2.03
CA MET A 78 -10.90 -4.97 -2.82
C MET A 78 -11.51 -3.71 -3.42
N ALA A 79 -11.35 -3.57 -4.73
CA ALA A 79 -12.07 -2.59 -5.55
C ALA A 79 -13.33 -3.24 -6.13
N LYS A 80 -14.40 -2.45 -6.28
CA LYS A 80 -15.67 -2.90 -6.85
C LYS A 80 -15.88 -2.30 -8.23
#